data_AF-C8VYI4-F1
#
_entry.id   AF-C8VYI4-F1
#
_cell.length_a   1.000
_cell.length_b   1.000
_cell.length_c   1.000
_cell.angle_alpha   90.00
_cell.angle_beta   90.00
_cell.angle_gamma   90.00
#
_symmetry.space_group_name_H-M   'P 1'
#
loop_
_entity.id
_entity.type
_entity.pdbx_description
1 polymer ?
#
loop_
_entity_poly.entity_id
_entity_poly.type
_entity_poly.pdbx_seq_one_letter_code
_entity_poly.pdbx_strand_id
1 'polypeptide(L)'
;MHKDWPLISKLWITDLTKVATLLQDCYSVRGPVPRDPAAMLCSFLLFLLTKPEIGITAWVDEMYRVPLYAILSGFEPGDVPGVGTFYDFFALLWTASEKNLKPCKQKRKRKPEKGKKGEKAPTTTLGRIKRLANWMLLHLNTQKTLPTDSLFKFFQSQFLAVSARLI
;
A
#
# COMPACT_ATOMS: atom_id res chain seq x y z
N MET A 1 26.75 3.87 -15.19
CA MET A 1 25.76 2.78 -15.33
C MET A 1 24.61 3.06 -14.38
N HIS A 2 23.41 3.30 -14.90
CA HIS A 2 22.22 3.53 -14.07
C HIS A 2 21.91 2.25 -13.31
N LYS A 3 22.13 2.28 -11.98
CA LYS A 3 21.85 1.14 -11.08
C LYS A 3 20.36 0.72 -11.10
N ASP A 4 19.51 1.59 -11.62
CA ASP A 4 18.05 1.45 -11.57
C ASP A 4 17.49 0.64 -12.75
N TRP A 5 18.25 0.48 -13.84
CA TRP A 5 17.77 -0.19 -15.07
C TRP A 5 17.24 -1.62 -14.86
N PRO A 6 17.89 -2.49 -14.05
CA PRO A 6 17.36 -3.82 -13.75
C PRO A 6 16.05 -3.80 -12.95
N LEU A 7 15.82 -2.77 -12.13
CA LEU A 7 14.58 -2.61 -11.37
C LEU A 7 13.45 -2.09 -12.27
N ILE A 8 13.77 -1.14 -13.15
CA ILE A 8 12.84 -0.59 -14.15
C ILE A 8 12.39 -1.68 -15.13
N SER A 9 13.29 -2.52 -15.62
CA SER A 9 12.92 -3.61 -16.55
C SER A 9 12.00 -4.63 -15.90
N LYS A 10 12.22 -4.94 -14.61
CA LYS A 10 11.34 -5.84 -13.85
C LYS A 10 9.95 -5.24 -13.63
N LEU A 11 9.86 -3.93 -13.34
CA LEU A 11 8.59 -3.24 -13.24
C LEU A 11 7.83 -3.28 -14.57
N TRP A 12 8.53 -3.07 -15.68
CA TRP A 12 7.92 -3.01 -17.01
C TRP A 12 7.33 -4.35 -17.48
N ILE A 13 7.88 -5.48 -17.03
CA ILE A 13 7.34 -6.82 -17.30
C ILE A 13 6.14 -7.15 -16.37
N THR A 14 5.94 -6.38 -15.31
CA THR A 14 4.86 -6.64 -14.35
C THR A 14 3.52 -6.16 -14.93
N ASP A 15 2.59 -7.08 -15.16
CA ASP A 15 1.24 -6.74 -15.62
C ASP A 15 0.44 -6.05 -14.50
N LEU A 16 0.13 -4.77 -14.70
CA LEU A 16 -0.66 -3.94 -13.78
C LEU A 16 -2.09 -3.71 -14.27
N THR A 17 -2.51 -4.32 -15.39
CA THR A 17 -3.83 -4.10 -16.00
C THR A 17 -4.98 -4.39 -15.02
N LYS A 18 -4.77 -5.35 -14.11
CA LYS A 18 -5.73 -5.73 -13.08
C LYS A 18 -6.04 -4.61 -12.07
N VAL A 19 -5.16 -3.62 -11.94
CA VAL A 19 -5.39 -2.42 -11.11
C VAL A 19 -6.56 -1.61 -11.65
N ALA A 20 -6.60 -1.41 -12.98
CA ALA A 20 -7.68 -0.69 -13.64
C ALA A 20 -9.02 -1.35 -13.36
N THR A 21 -9.11 -2.68 -13.46
CA THR A 21 -10.34 -3.44 -13.15
C THR A 21 -10.76 -3.35 -11.68
N LEU A 22 -9.80 -3.26 -10.75
CA LEU A 22 -10.10 -3.18 -9.32
C LEU A 22 -10.62 -1.80 -8.92
N LEU A 23 -10.04 -0.76 -9.50
CA LEU A 23 -10.41 0.63 -9.19
C LEU A 23 -11.55 1.14 -10.06
N GLN A 24 -11.95 0.41 -11.10
CA GLN A 24 -13.02 0.80 -12.02
C GLN A 24 -14.32 1.19 -11.28
N ASP A 25 -14.71 0.41 -10.27
CA ASP A 25 -15.91 0.66 -9.47
C ASP A 25 -15.77 1.88 -8.53
N CYS A 26 -14.54 2.32 -8.26
CA CYS A 26 -14.23 3.47 -7.41
C CYS A 26 -14.21 4.79 -8.20
N TYR A 27 -14.04 4.73 -9.52
CA TYR A 27 -14.06 5.91 -10.38
C TYR A 27 -15.48 6.36 -10.68
N SER A 28 -15.75 7.63 -10.40
CA SER A 28 -17.03 8.26 -10.74
C SER A 28 -17.18 8.40 -12.26
N VAL A 29 -18.36 8.10 -12.78
CA VAL A 29 -18.76 8.38 -14.17
C VAL A 29 -18.97 9.89 -14.40
N ARG A 30 -19.06 10.69 -13.33
CA ARG A 30 -19.27 12.14 -13.38
C ARG A 30 -17.96 12.87 -13.09
N GLY A 31 -17.54 13.71 -14.04
CA GLY A 31 -16.36 14.58 -13.92
C GLY A 31 -15.42 14.42 -15.12
N PRO A 32 -14.22 15.04 -15.06
CA PRO A 32 -13.16 14.81 -16.03
C PRO A 32 -12.77 13.33 -16.09
N VAL A 33 -12.38 12.86 -17.27
CA VAL A 33 -11.95 11.46 -17.46
C VAL A 33 -10.81 11.15 -16.49
N PRO A 34 -10.97 10.17 -15.59
CA PRO A 34 -9.92 9.81 -14.67
C PRO A 34 -8.71 9.24 -15.41
N ARG A 35 -7.51 9.52 -14.91
CA ARG A 35 -6.27 8.95 -15.46
C ARG A 35 -6.26 7.43 -15.29
N ASP A 36 -5.58 6.75 -16.21
CA ASP A 36 -5.45 5.30 -16.17
C ASP A 36 -4.84 4.85 -14.83
N PRO A 37 -5.54 4.04 -14.03
CA PRO A 37 -5.08 3.66 -12.70
C PRO A 37 -3.84 2.77 -12.76
N ALA A 38 -3.66 2.02 -13.85
CA ALA A 38 -2.47 1.20 -14.06
C ALA A 38 -1.24 2.09 -14.30
N ALA A 39 -1.33 3.11 -15.16
CA ALA A 39 -0.28 4.10 -15.35
C ALA A 39 0.04 4.90 -14.07
N MET A 40 -0.98 5.29 -13.29
CA MET A 40 -0.78 5.95 -11.99
C MET A 40 -0.02 5.07 -10.99
N LEU A 41 -0.37 3.77 -10.89
CA LEU A 41 0.35 2.83 -10.03
C LEU A 41 1.76 2.58 -10.54
N CYS A 42 1.94 2.45 -11.85
CA CYS A 42 3.26 2.28 -12.49
C CYS A 42 4.18 3.44 -12.13
N SER A 43 3.69 4.68 -12.26
CA SER A 43 4.43 5.88 -11.88
C SER A 43 4.82 5.90 -10.41
N PHE A 44 3.91 5.50 -9.52
CA PHE A 44 4.19 5.45 -8.09
C PHE A 44 5.23 4.37 -7.74
N LEU A 45 5.17 3.20 -8.37
CA LEU A 45 6.18 2.16 -8.19
C LEU A 45 7.54 2.58 -8.74
N LEU A 46 7.56 3.24 -9.91
CA LEU A 46 8.78 3.78 -10.51
C LEU A 46 9.43 4.84 -9.61
N PHE A 47 8.62 5.73 -9.04
CA PHE A 47 9.03 6.69 -8.01
C PHE A 47 9.71 5.99 -6.83
N LEU A 48 9.06 4.99 -6.23
CA LEU A 48 9.59 4.26 -5.07
C LEU A 48 10.88 3.49 -5.38
N LEU A 49 11.05 3.01 -6.61
CA LEU A 49 12.22 2.24 -7.02
C LEU A 49 13.42 3.11 -7.41
N THR A 50 13.18 4.34 -7.87
CA THR A 50 14.23 5.19 -8.42
C THR A 50 14.63 6.31 -7.46
N LYS A 51 13.66 6.95 -6.81
CA LYS A 51 13.87 8.14 -5.96
C LYS A 51 12.96 8.13 -4.71
N PRO A 52 13.02 7.09 -3.86
CA PRO A 52 12.16 7.02 -2.67
C PRO A 52 12.41 8.16 -1.67
N GLU A 53 13.56 8.83 -1.73
CA GLU A 53 13.92 9.94 -0.87
C GLU A 53 13.18 11.27 -1.17
N ILE A 54 12.55 11.41 -2.34
CA ILE A 54 11.82 12.65 -2.69
C ILE A 54 10.31 12.52 -2.40
N GLY A 55 9.59 13.65 -2.36
CA GLY A 55 8.13 13.65 -2.22
C GLY A 55 7.41 13.54 -3.57
N ILE A 56 6.10 13.25 -3.53
CA ILE A 56 5.25 13.18 -4.74
C ILE A 56 5.25 14.50 -5.54
N THR A 57 5.31 15.64 -4.85
CA THR A 57 5.45 16.95 -5.49
C THR A 57 6.71 17.03 -6.35
N ALA A 58 7.86 16.70 -5.76
CA ALA A 58 9.14 16.66 -6.47
C ALA A 58 9.19 15.57 -7.54
N TRP A 59 8.46 14.45 -7.37
CA TRP A 59 8.34 13.41 -8.38
C TRP A 59 7.61 13.90 -9.64
N VAL A 60 6.51 14.65 -9.48
CA VAL A 60 5.79 15.24 -10.61
C VAL A 60 6.69 16.22 -11.36
N ASP A 61 7.41 17.09 -10.65
CA ASP A 61 8.38 18.00 -11.26
C ASP A 61 9.50 17.25 -12.00
N GLU A 62 9.96 16.13 -11.44
CA GLU A 62 10.99 15.29 -12.05
C GLU A 62 10.51 14.61 -13.33
N MET A 63 9.23 14.20 -13.41
CA MET A 63 8.63 13.66 -14.63
C MET A 63 8.54 14.73 -15.74
N TYR A 64 8.29 16.00 -15.39
CA TYR A 64 8.36 17.11 -16.35
C TYR A 64 9.79 17.40 -16.79
N ARG A 65 10.76 17.32 -15.87
CA ARG A 65 12.17 17.57 -16.16
C ARG A 65 12.82 16.46 -16.97
N VAL A 66 12.45 15.21 -16.71
CA VAL A 66 13.01 14.00 -17.32
C VAL A 66 11.86 13.20 -17.94
N PRO A 67 11.53 13.46 -19.23
CA PRO A 67 10.42 12.80 -19.93
C PRO A 67 10.47 11.27 -19.94
N LEU A 68 11.66 10.68 -19.74
CA LEU A 68 11.82 9.23 -19.62
C LEU A 68 10.92 8.64 -18.53
N TYR A 69 10.78 9.31 -17.39
CA TYR A 69 9.92 8.80 -16.30
C TYR A 69 8.44 8.86 -16.66
N ALA A 70 8.01 9.87 -17.43
CA ALA A 70 6.64 9.93 -17.95
C ALA A 70 6.37 8.76 -18.90
N ILE A 71 7.27 8.50 -19.85
CA ILE A 71 7.16 7.40 -20.83
C ILE A 71 7.13 6.04 -20.12
N LEU A 72 8.04 5.80 -19.18
CA LEU A 72 8.09 4.55 -18.41
C LEU A 72 6.84 4.34 -17.55
N SER A 73 6.22 5.43 -17.10
CA SER A 73 4.96 5.39 -16.35
C SER A 73 3.73 5.13 -17.23
N GLY A 74 3.86 5.25 -18.56
CA GLY A 74 2.72 5.17 -19.50
C GLY A 74 2.03 6.51 -19.78
N PHE A 75 2.68 7.63 -19.47
CA PHE A 75 2.18 8.97 -19.79
C PHE A 75 2.88 9.55 -21.02
N GLU A 76 2.18 10.43 -21.73
CA GLU A 76 2.77 11.20 -22.82
C GLU A 76 3.67 12.32 -22.27
N PRO A 77 4.87 12.54 -22.84
CA PRO A 77 5.73 13.65 -22.45
C PRO A 77 5.01 14.99 -22.49
N GLY A 78 4.94 15.69 -21.36
CA GLY A 78 4.22 16.97 -21.23
C GLY A 78 2.77 16.84 -20.76
N ASP A 79 2.16 15.66 -20.85
CA ASP A 79 0.83 15.36 -20.31
C ASP A 79 0.93 14.46 -19.06
N VAL A 80 1.63 14.97 -18.04
CA VAL A 80 1.86 14.28 -16.77
C VAL A 80 0.74 14.62 -15.78
N PRO A 81 0.26 13.67 -14.97
CA PRO A 81 -0.69 13.95 -13.89
C PRO A 81 -0.12 14.93 -12.87
N GLY A 82 -0.97 15.86 -12.43
CA GLY A 82 -0.63 16.79 -11.36
C GLY A 82 -0.60 16.11 -9.99
N VAL A 83 -0.02 16.80 -9.01
CA VAL A 83 0.10 16.33 -7.62
C VAL A 83 -1.25 15.97 -7.01
N GLY A 84 -2.29 16.77 -7.25
CA GLY A 84 -3.65 16.50 -6.76
C GLY A 84 -4.21 15.18 -7.28
N THR A 85 -3.97 14.88 -8.55
CA THR A 85 -4.42 13.62 -9.19
C THR A 85 -3.78 12.39 -8.55
N PHE A 86 -2.51 12.48 -8.11
CA PHE A 86 -1.89 11.40 -7.34
C PHE A 86 -2.55 11.19 -5.98
N TYR A 87 -2.86 12.26 -5.26
CA TYR A 87 -3.55 12.13 -3.97
C TYR A 87 -4.98 11.62 -4.11
N ASP A 88 -5.69 12.02 -5.17
CA ASP A 88 -7.00 11.46 -5.51
C ASP A 88 -6.89 9.96 -5.80
N PHE A 89 -5.88 9.56 -6.60
CA PHE A 89 -5.58 8.14 -6.85
C PHE A 89 -5.29 7.37 -5.55
N PHE A 90 -4.47 7.90 -4.64
CA PHE A 90 -4.18 7.23 -3.37
C PHE A 90 -5.41 7.12 -2.47
N ALA A 91 -6.27 8.13 -2.46
CA ALA A 91 -7.53 8.10 -1.72
C ALA A 91 -8.46 6.99 -2.25
N LEU A 92 -8.55 6.85 -3.57
CA LEU A 92 -9.31 5.79 -4.23
C LEU A 92 -8.69 4.41 -3.96
N LEU A 93 -7.37 4.30 -4.04
CA LEU A 93 -6.63 3.05 -3.77
C LEU A 93 -6.84 2.55 -2.33
N TRP A 94 -7.02 3.46 -1.37
CA TRP A 94 -7.11 3.11 0.05
C TRP A 94 -8.52 2.73 0.52
N THR A 95 -9.57 2.87 -0.29
CA THR A 95 -11.00 2.51 -0.04
C THR A 95 -11.55 2.71 1.39
N ALA A 96 -10.93 3.57 2.20
CA ALA A 96 -11.27 3.77 3.60
C ALA A 96 -12.16 4.99 3.73
N SER A 97 -13.46 4.72 3.91
CA SER A 97 -14.46 5.74 4.27
C SER A 97 -14.10 6.48 5.57
N GLU A 98 -13.40 5.80 6.50
CA GLU A 98 -12.96 6.37 7.77
C GLU A 98 -11.44 6.55 7.85
N LYS A 99 -11.02 7.69 8.42
CA LYS A 99 -9.63 7.88 8.86
C LYS A 99 -9.32 6.79 9.87
N ASN A 100 -8.57 5.77 9.48
CA ASN A 100 -8.03 4.70 10.32
C ASN A 100 -7.01 5.21 11.38
N LEU A 101 -7.16 6.45 11.85
CA LEU A 101 -6.44 7.01 12.96
C LEU A 101 -7.14 6.55 14.23
N LYS A 102 -6.78 5.36 14.73
CA LYS A 102 -6.99 5.07 16.16
C LYS A 102 -6.47 6.29 16.93
N PRO A 103 -7.24 6.87 17.86
CA PRO A 103 -6.80 8.07 18.56
C PRO A 103 -5.40 7.82 19.13
N CYS A 104 -4.46 8.70 18.79
CA CYS A 104 -3.04 8.64 19.19
C CYS A 104 -2.86 8.48 20.72
N LYS A 105 -3.91 8.79 21.49
CA LYS A 105 -4.00 8.57 22.93
C LYS A 105 -4.23 7.08 23.26
N GLN A 106 -3.24 6.23 22.99
CA GLN A 106 -3.17 4.94 23.67
C GLN A 106 -2.90 5.23 25.16
N LYS A 107 -3.79 4.74 26.04
CA LYS A 107 -3.60 4.86 27.50
C LYS A 107 -2.22 4.31 27.86
N ARG A 108 -1.41 5.08 28.59
CA ARG A 108 -0.12 4.61 29.12
C ARG A 108 -0.35 3.31 29.88
N LYS A 109 0.21 2.21 29.38
CA LYS A 109 0.20 0.93 30.10
C LYS A 109 1.11 1.08 31.31
N ARG A 110 0.62 0.76 32.52
CA ARG A 110 1.47 0.68 33.72
C ARG A 110 2.54 -0.37 33.49
N LYS A 111 3.78 -0.06 33.88
CA LYS A 111 4.88 -1.02 33.83
C LYS A 111 4.58 -2.17 34.81
N PRO A 112 4.72 -3.44 34.42
CA PRO A 112 4.55 -4.55 35.34
C PRO A 112 5.64 -4.51 36.42
N GLU A 113 5.32 -5.03 37.61
CA GLU A 113 6.31 -5.20 38.67
C GLU A 113 7.46 -6.11 38.21
N LYS A 114 8.69 -5.74 38.55
CA LYS A 114 9.86 -6.56 38.23
C LYS A 114 9.86 -7.82 39.10
N GLY A 115 10.23 -8.96 38.50
CA GLY A 115 10.55 -10.17 39.25
C GLY A 115 11.86 -10.02 40.04
N LYS A 116 12.16 -11.00 40.90
CA LYS A 116 13.45 -11.05 41.61
C LYS A 116 14.61 -11.24 40.61
N LYS A 117 15.85 -10.95 41.02
CA LYS A 117 17.04 -11.10 40.19
C LYS A 117 17.17 -12.55 39.71
N GLY A 118 17.05 -12.77 38.39
CA GLY A 118 17.08 -14.11 37.77
C GLY A 118 15.69 -14.72 37.49
N GLU A 119 14.60 -14.12 37.98
CA GLU A 119 13.23 -14.59 37.76
C GLU A 119 12.48 -13.68 36.77
N LYS A 120 11.59 -14.30 35.98
CA LYS A 120 10.69 -13.56 35.09
C LYS A 120 9.68 -12.77 35.93
N ALA A 121 9.25 -11.61 35.42
CA ALA A 121 8.18 -10.84 36.07
C ALA A 121 6.92 -11.72 36.24
N PRO A 122 6.21 -11.61 37.39
CA PRO A 122 4.99 -12.37 37.62
C PRO A 122 3.98 -12.03 36.52
N THR A 123 3.51 -13.07 35.81
CA THR A 123 2.57 -12.89 34.71
C THR A 123 1.20 -12.51 35.30
N THR A 124 0.82 -11.25 35.16
CA THR A 124 -0.41 -10.65 35.75
C THR A 124 -1.72 -11.25 35.21
N THR A 125 -1.68 -12.18 34.25
CA THR A 125 -2.89 -12.80 33.69
C THR A 125 -2.58 -14.23 33.22
N LEU A 126 -2.82 -15.21 34.08
CA LEU A 126 -2.74 -16.63 33.70
C LEU A 126 -3.75 -16.94 32.58
N GLY A 127 -3.34 -17.72 31.58
CA GLY A 127 -4.24 -18.19 30.51
C GLY A 127 -4.58 -17.16 29.41
N ARG A 128 -3.87 -16.03 29.32
CA ARG A 128 -4.07 -15.04 28.24
C ARG A 128 -3.93 -15.64 26.83
N ILE A 129 -2.97 -16.55 26.65
CA ILE A 129 -2.77 -17.28 25.39
C ILE A 129 -3.96 -18.19 25.10
N LYS A 130 -4.43 -18.97 26.09
CA LYS A 130 -5.60 -19.84 25.95
C LYS A 130 -6.88 -19.05 25.63
N ARG A 131 -7.07 -17.89 26.27
CA ARG A 131 -8.18 -16.98 25.98
C ARG A 131 -8.09 -16.39 24.58
N LEU A 132 -6.90 -15.98 24.15
CA LEU A 132 -6.67 -15.48 22.79
C LEU A 132 -6.94 -16.58 21.76
N ALA A 133 -6.41 -17.79 21.96
CA ALA A 133 -6.63 -18.93 21.09
C ALA A 133 -8.12 -19.28 20.98
N ASN A 134 -8.84 -19.38 22.10
CA ASN A 134 -10.28 -19.60 22.10
C ASN A 134 -11.03 -18.46 21.39
N TRP A 135 -10.65 -17.20 21.63
CA TRP A 135 -11.27 -16.05 20.96
C TRP A 135 -11.05 -16.11 19.44
N MET A 136 -9.83 -16.44 18.99
CA MET A 136 -9.51 -16.60 17.57
C MET A 136 -10.28 -17.77 16.94
N LEU A 137 -10.39 -18.91 17.63
CA LEU A 137 -11.17 -20.06 17.15
C LEU A 137 -12.66 -19.73 17.01
N LEU A 138 -13.22 -18.99 17.97
CA LEU A 138 -14.62 -18.54 17.94
C LEU A 138 -14.91 -17.52 16.83
N HIS A 139 -13.91 -16.71 16.45
CA HIS A 139 -14.07 -15.63 15.47
C HIS A 139 -13.37 -15.92 14.14
N LEU A 140 -12.96 -17.17 13.89
CA LEU A 140 -12.21 -17.53 12.69
C LEU A 140 -13.00 -17.25 11.40
N ASN A 141 -14.32 -17.38 11.48
CA ASN A 141 -15.25 -17.10 10.39
C ASN A 141 -15.77 -15.65 10.38
N THR A 142 -15.47 -14.86 11.41
CA THR A 142 -15.88 -13.46 11.51
C THR A 142 -14.84 -12.57 10.84
N GLN A 143 -14.73 -12.67 9.51
CA GLN A 143 -13.92 -11.73 8.75
C GLN A 143 -14.65 -10.40 8.66
N LYS A 144 -14.13 -9.39 9.37
CA LYS A 144 -14.56 -8.01 9.14
C LYS A 144 -13.93 -7.55 7.84
N THR A 145 -14.74 -7.05 6.92
CA THR A 145 -14.25 -6.35 5.74
C THR A 145 -13.53 -5.08 6.19
N LEU A 146 -12.21 -5.09 6.06
CA LEU A 146 -11.39 -3.92 6.27
C LEU A 146 -11.32 -3.13 4.97
N PRO A 147 -11.21 -1.79 5.04
CA PRO A 147 -10.95 -0.97 3.86
C PRO A 147 -9.71 -1.38 3.07
N THR A 148 -8.74 -2.00 3.73
CA THR A 148 -7.47 -2.44 3.16
C THR A 148 -7.55 -3.80 2.46
N ASP A 149 -8.67 -4.51 2.59
CA ASP A 149 -8.79 -5.88 2.07
C ASP A 149 -8.74 -5.93 0.54
N SER A 150 -9.25 -4.90 -0.14
CA SER A 150 -9.17 -4.73 -1.59
C SER A 150 -7.71 -4.68 -2.06
N LEU A 151 -6.92 -3.78 -1.46
CA LEU A 151 -5.49 -3.61 -1.72
C LEU A 151 -4.69 -4.86 -1.36
N PHE A 152 -5.01 -5.50 -0.24
CA PHE A 152 -4.33 -6.72 0.17
C PHE A 152 -4.62 -7.89 -0.77
N LYS A 153 -5.88 -8.10 -1.17
CA LYS A 153 -6.28 -9.10 -2.18
C LYS A 153 -5.58 -8.85 -3.51
N PHE A 154 -5.52 -7.58 -3.93
CA PHE A 154 -4.76 -7.19 -5.11
C PHE A 154 -3.31 -7.63 -5.01
N PHE A 155 -2.62 -7.23 -3.95
CA PHE A 155 -1.21 -7.54 -3.76
C PHE A 155 -0.95 -9.04 -3.69
N GLN A 156 -1.79 -9.77 -2.96
CA GLN A 156 -1.73 -11.23 -2.88
C GLN A 156 -1.89 -11.87 -4.27
N SER A 157 -2.83 -11.38 -5.09
CA SER A 157 -3.11 -11.94 -6.41
C SER A 157 -2.03 -11.61 -7.46
N GLN A 158 -1.51 -10.39 -7.46
CA GLN A 158 -0.62 -9.89 -8.52
C GLN A 158 0.86 -10.08 -8.22
N PHE A 159 1.26 -10.00 -6.94
CA PHE A 159 2.67 -10.09 -6.56
C PHE A 159 2.97 -11.42 -5.88
N LEU A 160 2.21 -11.77 -4.83
CA LEU A 160 2.52 -12.94 -4.00
C LEU A 160 2.28 -14.26 -4.75
N ALA A 161 1.10 -14.42 -5.35
CA ALA A 161 0.73 -15.63 -6.08
C ALA A 161 1.54 -15.82 -7.36
N VAL A 162 1.87 -14.75 -8.06
CA VAL A 162 2.73 -14.80 -9.25
C VAL A 162 4.15 -15.21 -8.86
N SER A 163 4.70 -14.59 -7.81
CA SER A 163 6.03 -14.96 -7.31
C SER A 163 6.09 -16.42 -6.85
N ALA A 164 5.06 -16.91 -6.15
CA ALA A 164 4.99 -18.30 -5.70
C ALA A 164 4.90 -19.32 -6.85
N ARG A 165 4.43 -18.92 -8.04
CA ARG A 165 4.39 -19.77 -9.24
C ARG A 165 5.69 -19.75 -10.04
N LEU A 166 6.54 -18.75 -9.81
CA LEU A 166 7.83 -18.57 -10.48
C LEU A 166 8.99 -19.24 -9.72
N ILE A 167 8.71 -19.78 -8.53
CA ILE A 167 9.62 -20.59 -7.70
C ILE A 167 9.28 -22.06 -7.93
#